data_AF-A0A969PEK8-F1
#
_entry.id   AF-A0A969PEK8-F1
#
_cell.length_a   1.000
_cell.length_b   1.000
_cell.length_c   1.000
_cell.angle_alpha   90.00
_cell.angle_beta   90.00
_cell.angle_gamma   90.00
#
_symmetry.space_group_name_H-M   'P 1'
#
loop_
_entity.id
_entity.type
_entity.pdbx_description
1 polymer ?
#
loop_
_entity_poly.entity_id
_entity_poly.type
_entity_poly.pdbx_seq_one_letter_code
_entity_poly.pdbx_strand_id
1 'polypeptide(L)'
;MPEQRNSNPGDFAPQTLIQQAAAASLLNLQHLANLQDQQTTRLTALESKLRKELGEDHPKVAQIQQSLATANQLKQSLQTTSNRITRRPKPTCNDWVVSGQVLAQDGVPLAGLRIRVFDRDRKLDELLGETKTDEFGDFAITYRDRDLGKIGDTIPDLFVMVQDAQGKLLYSSKNSIRYKPNHREFFEIILSN
;
A
#
# COMPACT_ATOMS: atom_id res chain seq x y z
N MET A 1 -3.89 -51.32 -1.12
CA MET A 1 -4.67 -50.52 -0.15
C MET A 1 -4.01 -49.14 -0.08
N PRO A 2 -4.53 -48.11 -0.77
CA PRO A 2 -3.93 -46.78 -0.70
C PRO A 2 -4.42 -46.05 0.57
N GLU A 3 -3.46 -45.54 1.33
CA GLU A 3 -3.67 -44.63 2.47
C GLU A 3 -4.40 -43.37 2.00
N GLN A 4 -5.62 -43.18 2.50
CA GLN A 4 -6.31 -41.91 2.43
C GLN A 4 -5.60 -40.93 3.36
N ARG A 5 -4.86 -39.97 2.79
CA ARG A 5 -4.42 -38.78 3.53
C ARG A 5 -5.65 -38.00 3.94
N ASN A 6 -5.98 -38.09 5.22
CA ASN A 6 -7.04 -37.35 5.87
C ASN A 6 -6.59 -35.88 5.96
N SER A 7 -7.05 -35.04 5.03
CA SER A 7 -6.83 -33.60 5.06
C SER A 7 -7.56 -33.02 6.27
N ASN A 8 -6.80 -32.52 7.23
CA ASN A 8 -7.33 -31.92 8.45
C ASN A 8 -8.13 -30.64 8.08
N PRO A 9 -9.39 -30.48 8.51
CA PRO A 9 -10.24 -29.33 8.13
C PRO A 9 -9.78 -27.97 8.73
N GLY A 10 -8.66 -27.93 9.45
CA GLY A 10 -8.04 -26.73 10.01
C GLY A 10 -7.14 -25.94 9.03
N ASP A 11 -6.88 -26.46 7.83
CA ASP A 11 -5.98 -25.83 6.84
C ASP A 11 -6.66 -24.74 5.97
N PHE A 12 -7.88 -24.30 6.32
CA PHE A 12 -8.46 -23.07 5.75
C PHE A 12 -7.79 -21.85 6.39
N ALA A 13 -6.54 -21.67 5.97
CA ALA A 13 -5.53 -20.78 6.47
C ALA A 13 -6.03 -19.32 6.53
N PRO A 14 -5.63 -18.53 7.55
CA PRO A 14 -5.97 -17.10 7.70
C PRO A 14 -5.67 -16.24 6.46
N GLN A 15 -4.86 -16.74 5.54
CA GLN A 15 -4.61 -16.14 4.24
C GLN A 15 -5.86 -16.05 3.36
N THR A 16 -6.68 -17.09 3.36
CA THR A 16 -7.92 -17.13 2.60
C THR A 16 -8.88 -16.06 3.10
N LEU A 17 -8.95 -15.85 4.42
CA LEU A 17 -9.78 -14.80 5.03
C LEU A 17 -9.28 -13.40 4.69
N ILE A 18 -7.96 -13.15 4.75
CA ILE A 18 -7.37 -11.86 4.37
C ILE A 18 -7.57 -11.56 2.89
N GLN A 19 -7.40 -12.55 2.01
CA GLN A 19 -7.64 -12.41 0.58
C GLN A 19 -9.12 -12.14 0.28
N GLN A 20 -10.03 -12.85 0.94
CA GLN A 20 -11.47 -12.62 0.84
C GLN A 20 -11.86 -11.23 1.35
N ALA A 21 -11.30 -10.79 2.48
CA ALA A 21 -11.54 -9.44 3.01
C ALA A 21 -11.02 -8.35 2.07
N ALA A 22 -9.84 -8.54 1.47
CA ALA A 22 -9.30 -7.61 0.46
C ALA A 22 -10.17 -7.57 -0.80
N ALA A 23 -10.64 -8.72 -1.28
CA ALA A 23 -11.54 -8.81 -2.43
C ALA A 23 -12.91 -8.13 -2.14
N ALA A 24 -13.50 -8.39 -0.98
CA ALA A 24 -14.73 -7.73 -0.55
C ALA A 24 -14.55 -6.22 -0.42
N SER A 25 -13.41 -5.77 0.13
CA SER A 25 -13.08 -4.34 0.23
C SER A 25 -12.97 -3.68 -1.16
N LEU A 26 -12.33 -4.35 -2.13
CA LEU A 26 -12.25 -3.86 -3.50
C LEU A 26 -13.64 -3.71 -4.13
N LEU A 27 -14.52 -4.69 -3.96
CA LEU A 27 -15.90 -4.62 -4.46
C LEU A 27 -16.67 -3.45 -3.82
N ASN A 28 -16.55 -3.26 -2.51
CA ASN A 28 -17.20 -2.17 -1.81
C ASN A 28 -16.67 -0.79 -2.27
N LEU A 29 -15.36 -0.65 -2.46
CA LEU A 29 -14.75 0.58 -2.98
C LEU A 29 -15.21 0.89 -4.40
N GLN A 30 -15.31 -0.13 -5.27
CA GLN A 30 -15.85 0.03 -6.62
C GLN A 30 -17.32 0.45 -6.60
N HIS A 31 -18.13 -0.17 -5.74
CA HIS A 31 -19.53 0.21 -5.58
C HIS A 31 -19.67 1.67 -5.12
N LEU A 32 -18.88 2.07 -4.12
CA LEU A 32 -18.88 3.44 -3.63
C LEU A 32 -18.40 4.45 -4.69
N ALA A 33 -17.37 4.11 -5.47
CA ALA A 33 -16.91 4.94 -6.58
C ALA A 33 -18.02 5.15 -7.63
N ASN A 34 -18.78 4.10 -7.96
CA ASN A 34 -19.92 4.20 -8.88
C ASN A 34 -21.03 5.11 -8.32
N LEU A 35 -21.29 5.06 -7.00
CA LEU A 35 -22.24 5.98 -6.37
C LEU A 35 -21.76 7.44 -6.42
N GLN A 36 -20.46 7.67 -6.21
CA GLN A 36 -19.86 9.01 -6.36
C GLN A 36 -19.95 9.52 -7.80
N ASP A 37 -19.84 8.65 -8.80
CA ASP A 37 -20.02 9.01 -10.21
C ASP A 37 -21.45 9.48 -10.51
N GLN A 38 -22.44 8.77 -9.97
CA GLN A 38 -23.85 9.17 -10.11
C GLN A 38 -24.12 10.51 -9.41
N GLN A 39 -23.55 10.73 -8.22
CA GLN A 39 -23.68 11.99 -7.51
C GLN A 39 -23.04 13.15 -8.28
N THR A 40 -21.82 12.95 -8.79
CA THR A 40 -21.10 13.95 -9.58
C THR A 40 -21.88 14.32 -10.84
N THR A 41 -22.42 13.33 -11.56
CA THR A 41 -23.25 13.57 -12.76
C THR A 41 -24.46 14.45 -12.44
N ARG A 42 -25.16 14.17 -11.32
CA ARG A 42 -26.31 14.96 -10.89
C ARG A 42 -25.92 16.39 -10.50
N LEU A 43 -24.82 16.55 -9.76
CA LEU A 43 -24.32 17.86 -9.35
C LEU A 43 -23.88 18.69 -10.56
N THR A 44 -23.24 18.08 -11.57
CA THR A 44 -22.86 18.76 -12.81
C THR A 44 -24.08 19.24 -13.60
N ALA A 45 -25.11 18.41 -13.72
CA ALA A 45 -26.36 18.82 -14.38
C ALA A 45 -27.04 19.98 -13.64
N LEU A 46 -27.03 19.95 -12.30
CA LEU A 46 -27.56 21.03 -11.47
C LEU A 46 -26.74 22.32 -11.59
N GLU A 47 -25.40 22.22 -11.58
CA GLU A 47 -24.49 23.33 -11.80
C GLU A 47 -24.77 24.04 -13.13
N SER A 48 -24.86 23.26 -14.21
CA SER A 48 -25.14 23.79 -15.55
C SER A 48 -26.50 24.48 -15.63
N LYS A 49 -27.52 23.92 -14.95
CA LYS A 49 -28.84 24.55 -14.86
C LYS A 49 -28.80 25.85 -14.07
N LEU A 50 -28.20 25.85 -12.87
CA LEU A 50 -28.11 27.03 -12.01
C LEU A 50 -27.30 28.15 -12.66
N ARG A 51 -26.21 27.82 -13.35
CA ARG A 51 -25.40 28.79 -14.11
C ARG A 51 -26.20 29.47 -15.21
N LYS A 52 -27.07 28.73 -15.90
CA LYS A 52 -27.98 29.29 -16.92
C LYS A 52 -29.06 30.19 -16.31
N GLU A 53 -29.61 29.82 -15.16
CA GLU A 53 -30.73 30.55 -14.53
C GLU A 53 -30.27 31.77 -13.71
N LEU A 54 -29.11 31.70 -13.06
CA LEU A 54 -28.68 32.66 -12.05
C LEU A 54 -27.37 33.40 -12.41
N GLY A 55 -26.67 32.98 -13.47
CA GLY A 55 -25.35 33.49 -13.83
C GLY A 55 -24.20 32.79 -13.07
N GLU A 56 -22.96 32.99 -13.53
CA GLU A 56 -21.76 32.32 -13.01
C GLU A 56 -21.42 32.73 -11.57
N ASP A 57 -21.51 34.02 -11.26
CA ASP A 57 -21.07 34.57 -9.98
C ASP A 57 -22.08 34.36 -8.84
N HIS A 58 -23.19 33.67 -9.10
CA HIS A 58 -24.22 33.47 -8.09
C HIS A 58 -23.71 32.52 -6.99
N PRO A 59 -23.88 32.84 -5.69
CA PRO A 59 -23.33 32.07 -4.58
C PRO A 59 -23.77 30.60 -4.55
N LYS A 60 -24.97 30.28 -5.06
CA LYS A 60 -25.42 28.88 -5.22
C LYS A 60 -24.61 28.08 -6.24
N VAL A 61 -24.15 28.71 -7.33
CA VAL A 61 -23.30 28.06 -8.33
C VAL A 61 -21.95 27.72 -7.68
N ALA A 62 -21.36 28.68 -6.95
CA ALA A 62 -20.13 28.46 -6.19
C ALA A 62 -20.25 27.33 -5.16
N GLN A 63 -21.36 27.23 -4.43
CA GLN A 63 -21.60 26.12 -3.48
C GLN A 63 -21.64 24.75 -4.16
N ILE A 64 -22.30 24.66 -5.33
CA ILE A 64 -22.34 23.41 -6.09
C ILE A 64 -20.97 23.06 -6.67
N GLN A 65 -20.20 24.05 -7.13
CA GLN A 65 -18.83 23.84 -7.60
C GLN A 65 -17.92 23.33 -6.49
N GLN A 66 -18.02 23.87 -5.27
CA GLN A 66 -17.30 23.33 -4.12
C GLN A 66 -17.71 21.87 -3.82
N SER A 67 -19.01 21.57 -3.90
CA SER A 67 -19.53 20.21 -3.70
C SER A 67 -19.00 19.25 -4.76
N LEU A 68 -18.94 19.68 -6.02
CA LEU A 68 -18.34 18.93 -7.13
C LEU A 68 -16.84 18.68 -6.90
N ALA A 69 -16.09 19.69 -6.45
CA ALA A 69 -14.68 19.55 -6.12
C ALA A 69 -14.46 18.48 -5.04
N THR A 70 -15.22 18.53 -3.95
CA THR A 70 -15.17 17.53 -2.88
C THR A 70 -15.54 16.13 -3.38
N ALA A 71 -16.61 15.99 -4.17
CA ALA A 71 -17.03 14.70 -4.72
C ALA A 71 -15.95 14.09 -5.64
N ASN A 72 -15.32 14.93 -6.49
CA ASN A 72 -14.23 14.50 -7.35
C ASN A 72 -12.99 14.07 -6.55
N GLN A 73 -12.63 14.79 -5.49
CA GLN A 73 -11.52 14.43 -4.60
C GLN A 73 -11.77 13.07 -3.92
N LEU A 74 -13.00 12.83 -3.44
CA LEU A 74 -13.38 11.55 -2.85
C LEU A 74 -13.30 10.42 -3.88
N LYS A 75 -13.85 10.61 -5.08
CA LYS A 75 -13.74 9.65 -6.18
C LYS A 75 -12.28 9.27 -6.47
N GLN A 76 -11.39 10.26 -6.60
CA GLN A 76 -9.96 10.03 -6.85
C GLN A 76 -9.31 9.25 -5.71
N SER A 77 -9.67 9.55 -4.46
CA SER A 77 -9.16 8.84 -3.27
C SER A 77 -9.61 7.37 -3.24
N LEU A 78 -10.86 7.09 -3.61
CA LEU A 78 -11.39 5.73 -3.71
C LEU A 78 -10.69 4.93 -4.81
N GLN A 79 -10.51 5.54 -5.99
CA GLN A 79 -9.79 4.92 -7.11
C GLN A 79 -8.34 4.64 -6.75
N THR A 80 -7.66 5.60 -6.12
CA THR A 80 -6.30 5.45 -5.60
C THR A 80 -6.22 4.29 -4.61
N THR A 81 -7.14 4.23 -3.65
CA THR A 81 -7.18 3.14 -2.65
C THR A 81 -7.39 1.78 -3.32
N SER A 82 -8.31 1.70 -4.29
CA SER A 82 -8.55 0.47 -5.06
C SER A 82 -7.30 0.03 -5.83
N ASN A 83 -6.59 0.97 -6.46
CA ASN A 83 -5.35 0.69 -7.18
C ASN A 83 -4.27 0.17 -6.22
N ARG A 84 -4.07 0.84 -5.08
CA ARG A 84 -3.11 0.44 -4.05
C ARG A 84 -3.39 -0.96 -3.52
N ILE A 85 -4.64 -1.30 -3.21
CA ILE A 85 -5.01 -2.65 -2.75
C ILE A 85 -4.73 -3.69 -3.83
N THR A 86 -5.04 -3.39 -5.10
CA THR A 86 -4.84 -4.31 -6.23
C THR A 86 -3.36 -4.63 -6.47
N ARG A 87 -2.46 -3.68 -6.23
CA ARG A 87 -1.01 -3.81 -6.43
C ARG A 87 -0.27 -4.51 -5.29
N ARG A 88 -0.90 -4.68 -4.12
CA ARG A 88 -0.26 -5.35 -2.99
C ARG A 88 0.12 -6.78 -3.38
N PRO A 89 1.34 -7.25 -3.04
CA PRO A 89 1.69 -8.64 -3.23
C PRO A 89 0.67 -9.55 -2.55
N LYS A 90 0.44 -10.72 -3.15
CA LYS A 90 -0.39 -11.80 -2.59
C LYS A 90 0.52 -12.91 -2.05
N PRO A 91 1.22 -12.67 -0.92
CA PRO A 91 2.15 -13.66 -0.36
C PRO A 91 1.38 -14.88 0.16
N THR A 92 2.03 -16.03 0.05
CA THR A 92 1.62 -17.30 0.62
C THR A 92 1.98 -17.37 2.12
N CYS A 93 1.65 -18.47 2.82
CA CYS A 93 1.82 -18.58 4.29
C CYS A 93 3.27 -18.65 4.73
N ASN A 94 4.14 -19.05 3.82
CA ASN A 94 5.57 -19.21 4.05
C ASN A 94 6.38 -18.03 3.49
N ASP A 95 5.70 -17.00 2.96
CA ASP A 95 6.36 -15.81 2.44
C ASP A 95 6.44 -14.75 3.56
N TRP A 96 7.62 -14.15 3.69
CA TRP A 96 7.83 -12.93 4.46
C TRP A 96 7.61 -11.72 3.57
N VAL A 97 6.94 -10.70 4.10
CA VAL A 97 6.69 -9.45 3.37
C VAL A 97 7.08 -8.26 4.22
N VAL A 98 7.96 -7.44 3.66
CA VAL A 98 8.23 -6.09 4.16
C VAL A 98 7.60 -5.12 3.17
N SER A 99 6.66 -4.34 3.68
CA SER A 99 5.94 -3.32 2.91
C SER A 99 6.04 -1.98 3.60
N GLY A 100 5.65 -0.92 2.90
CA GLY A 100 5.71 0.40 3.47
C GLY A 100 5.32 1.50 2.51
N GLN A 101 5.41 2.72 3.01
CA GLN A 101 5.21 3.95 2.24
C GLN A 101 6.31 4.95 2.58
N VAL A 102 6.85 5.62 1.57
CA VAL A 102 7.82 6.71 1.72
C VAL A 102 7.17 8.04 1.38
N LEU A 103 7.21 8.96 2.34
CA LEU A 103 6.62 10.28 2.27
C LEU A 103 7.71 11.34 2.48
N ALA A 104 7.54 12.49 1.84
CA ALA A 104 8.21 13.72 2.24
C ALA A 104 7.62 14.25 3.55
N GLN A 105 8.30 15.22 4.17
CA GLN A 105 7.87 15.81 5.43
C GLN A 105 6.48 16.49 5.36
N ASP A 106 6.08 16.95 4.18
CA ASP A 106 4.76 17.53 3.91
C ASP A 106 3.66 16.48 3.61
N GLY A 107 4.01 15.19 3.68
CA GLY A 107 3.11 14.07 3.40
C GLY A 107 2.99 13.71 1.93
N VAL A 108 3.74 14.35 1.03
CA VAL A 108 3.73 14.01 -0.40
C VAL A 108 4.41 12.65 -0.62
N PRO A 109 3.80 11.70 -1.34
CA PRO A 109 4.42 10.41 -1.64
C PRO A 109 5.64 10.56 -2.56
N LEU A 110 6.71 9.83 -2.25
CA LEU A 110 7.96 9.88 -3.02
C LEU A 110 8.15 8.63 -3.86
N ALA A 111 8.01 8.79 -5.17
CA ALA A 111 8.12 7.73 -6.17
C ALA A 111 9.57 7.49 -6.65
N GLY A 112 9.86 6.27 -7.10
CA GLY A 112 11.12 5.92 -7.76
C GLY A 112 12.33 5.78 -6.82
N LEU A 113 12.13 5.89 -5.50
CA LEU A 113 13.19 5.68 -4.52
C LEU A 113 13.52 4.20 -4.40
N ARG A 114 14.80 3.88 -4.28
CA ARG A 114 15.27 2.50 -4.10
C ARG A 114 15.16 2.11 -2.64
N ILE A 115 14.44 1.02 -2.37
CA ILE A 115 14.25 0.46 -1.04
C ILE A 115 15.02 -0.83 -0.93
N ARG A 116 15.84 -0.96 0.12
CA ARG A 116 16.60 -2.18 0.41
C ARG A 116 16.28 -2.66 1.82
N VAL A 117 15.97 -3.94 1.95
CA VAL A 117 15.64 -4.59 3.23
C VAL A 117 16.78 -5.52 3.59
N PHE A 118 17.23 -5.42 4.83
CA PHE A 118 18.36 -6.19 5.34
C PHE A 118 17.98 -6.94 6.61
N ASP A 119 18.59 -8.11 6.78
CA ASP A 119 18.77 -8.77 8.06
C ASP A 119 20.08 -8.31 8.70
N ARG A 120 20.04 -7.85 9.95
CA ARG A 120 21.24 -7.48 10.69
C ARG A 120 21.91 -8.74 11.24
N ASP A 121 23.09 -9.02 10.70
CA ASP A 121 24.02 -9.98 11.28
C ASP A 121 25.15 -9.25 12.04
N ARG A 122 25.77 -9.95 12.99
CA ARG A 122 26.97 -9.48 13.71
C ARG A 122 28.20 -9.37 12.79
N LYS A 123 28.25 -10.13 11.70
CA LYS A 123 29.40 -10.15 10.77
C LYS A 123 29.19 -9.28 9.54
N LEU A 124 28.10 -9.47 8.82
CA LEU A 124 27.76 -8.69 7.62
C LEU A 124 26.25 -8.69 7.44
N ASP A 125 25.65 -7.50 7.29
CA ASP A 125 24.21 -7.39 7.01
C ASP A 125 23.86 -8.09 5.68
N GLU A 126 22.82 -8.92 5.70
CA GLU A 126 22.38 -9.71 4.55
C GLU A 126 21.24 -8.98 3.83
N LEU A 127 21.38 -8.76 2.52
CA LEU A 127 20.32 -8.13 1.72
C LEU A 127 19.22 -9.17 1.45
N LEU A 128 18.03 -8.92 1.99
CA LEU A 128 16.86 -9.79 1.80
C LEU A 128 16.11 -9.47 0.50
N GLY A 129 16.19 -8.22 0.05
CA GLY A 129 15.59 -7.81 -1.21
C GLY A 129 15.66 -6.31 -1.46
N GLU A 130 15.33 -5.95 -2.70
CA GLU A 130 15.32 -4.58 -3.17
C GLU A 130 14.10 -4.34 -4.06
N THR A 131 13.52 -3.13 -3.97
CA THR A 131 12.46 -2.67 -4.88
C THR A 131 12.53 -1.16 -5.06
N LYS A 132 11.60 -0.58 -5.82
CA LYS A 132 11.39 0.85 -5.93
C LYS A 132 10.01 1.25 -5.41
N THR A 133 9.89 2.47 -4.87
CA THR A 133 8.59 3.04 -4.56
C THR A 133 7.80 3.35 -5.83
N ASP A 134 6.49 3.11 -5.79
CA ASP A 134 5.57 3.45 -6.88
C ASP A 134 5.10 4.91 -6.81
N GLU A 135 4.16 5.33 -7.67
CA GLU A 135 3.65 6.70 -7.68
C GLU A 135 2.92 7.12 -6.39
N PHE A 136 2.54 6.16 -5.54
CA PHE A 136 1.95 6.41 -4.23
C PHE A 136 2.98 6.36 -3.11
N GLY A 137 4.27 6.25 -3.44
CA GLY A 137 5.35 6.05 -2.48
C GLY A 137 5.34 4.66 -1.85
N ASP A 138 4.46 3.77 -2.29
CA ASP A 138 4.30 2.44 -1.71
C ASP A 138 5.43 1.52 -2.21
N PHE A 139 5.85 0.60 -1.35
CA PHE A 139 6.76 -0.48 -1.72
C PHE A 139 6.37 -1.78 -1.03
N ALA A 140 6.77 -2.89 -1.64
CA ALA A 140 6.71 -4.20 -1.00
C ALA A 140 7.80 -5.13 -1.55
N ILE A 141 8.39 -5.91 -0.65
CA ILE A 141 9.41 -6.92 -0.92
C ILE A 141 8.92 -8.22 -0.28
N THR A 142 8.91 -9.29 -1.06
CA THR A 142 8.60 -10.64 -0.60
C THR A 142 9.86 -11.48 -0.64
N TYR A 143 10.18 -12.18 0.45
CA TYR A 143 11.34 -13.09 0.55
C TYR A 143 10.96 -14.36 1.32
N ARG A 144 11.79 -15.40 1.25
CA ARG A 144 11.55 -16.70 1.89
C ARG A 144 12.73 -17.13 2.75
N ASP A 145 12.48 -18.02 3.72
CA ASP A 145 13.53 -18.58 4.60
C ASP A 145 14.68 -19.24 3.83
N ARG A 146 14.40 -19.78 2.64
CA ARG A 146 15.39 -20.43 1.76
C ARG A 146 16.41 -19.45 1.18
N ASP A 147 16.08 -18.16 1.20
CA ASP A 147 16.91 -17.09 0.68
C ASP A 147 17.89 -16.58 1.77
N LEU A 148 17.67 -16.97 3.04
CA LEU A 148 18.58 -16.73 4.14
C LEU A 148 19.67 -17.82 4.09
N GLY A 149 20.93 -17.43 3.89
CA GLY A 149 22.05 -18.35 3.70
C GLY A 149 22.41 -19.27 4.88
N LYS A 150 21.55 -19.39 5.92
CA LYS A 150 21.79 -20.15 7.14
C LYS A 150 20.78 -21.27 7.34
N ILE A 151 21.32 -22.46 7.56
CA ILE A 151 20.58 -23.64 8.03
C ILE A 151 20.09 -23.35 9.46
N GLY A 152 18.79 -23.08 9.61
CA GLY A 152 18.07 -23.13 10.90
C GLY A 152 17.48 -21.81 11.42
N ASP A 153 16.16 -21.81 11.60
CA ASP A 153 15.33 -21.10 12.60
C ASP A 153 15.77 -19.71 13.09
N THR A 154 16.28 -18.84 12.23
CA THR A 154 16.60 -17.47 12.62
C THR A 154 15.66 -16.50 11.93
N ILE A 155 14.62 -16.09 12.67
CA ILE A 155 13.81 -14.93 12.30
C ILE A 155 14.74 -13.72 12.14
N PRO A 156 14.69 -12.98 11.01
CA PRO A 156 15.65 -11.90 10.73
C PRO A 156 15.47 -10.70 11.68
N ASP A 157 16.54 -9.96 11.92
CA ASP A 157 16.51 -8.67 12.60
C ASP A 157 16.48 -7.56 11.54
N LEU A 158 15.30 -7.01 11.27
CA LEU A 158 15.07 -6.19 10.07
C LEU A 158 15.45 -4.72 10.24
N PHE A 159 16.09 -4.19 9.19
CA PHE A 159 16.15 -2.75 8.93
C PHE A 159 16.01 -2.44 7.44
N VAL A 160 15.62 -1.20 7.14
CA VAL A 160 15.42 -0.72 5.77
C VAL A 160 16.34 0.46 5.47
N MET A 161 16.73 0.57 4.21
CA MET A 161 17.44 1.71 3.66
C MET A 161 16.68 2.27 2.47
N VAL A 162 16.62 3.60 2.38
CA VAL A 162 16.04 4.33 1.25
C VAL A 162 17.15 5.10 0.56
N GLN A 163 17.26 4.93 -0.75
CA GLN A 163 18.25 5.59 -1.58
C GLN A 163 17.58 6.32 -2.75
N ASP A 164 18.19 7.40 -3.22
CA ASP A 164 17.78 8.04 -4.48
C ASP A 164 18.15 7.20 -5.71
N ALA A 165 17.83 7.71 -6.90
CA ALA A 165 18.12 7.02 -8.16
C ALA A 165 19.62 6.84 -8.43
N GLN A 166 20.47 7.68 -7.83
CA GLN A 166 21.93 7.67 -7.93
C GLN A 166 22.58 6.78 -6.86
N GLY A 167 21.79 6.24 -5.91
CA GLY A 167 22.27 5.39 -4.83
C GLY A 167 22.69 6.15 -3.57
N LYS A 168 22.47 7.46 -3.49
CA LYS A 168 22.71 8.24 -2.28
C LYS A 168 21.75 7.78 -1.19
N LEU A 169 22.27 7.52 0.01
CA LEU A 169 21.45 7.18 1.17
C LEU A 169 20.63 8.40 1.62
N LEU A 170 19.32 8.25 1.67
CA LEU A 170 18.38 9.25 2.18
C LEU A 170 17.88 8.91 3.58
N TYR A 171 17.70 7.62 3.87
CA TYR A 171 17.24 7.15 5.18
C TYR A 171 17.76 5.75 5.49
N SER A 172 18.00 5.49 6.77
CA SER A 172 18.27 4.15 7.28
C SER A 172 17.63 3.94 8.65
N SER A 173 16.90 2.84 8.81
CA SER A 173 16.40 2.42 10.11
C SER A 173 17.39 1.54 10.89
N LYS A 174 18.68 1.51 10.51
CA LYS A 174 19.70 0.64 11.13
C LYS A 174 19.92 0.92 12.63
N ASN A 175 19.55 2.12 13.09
CA ASN A 175 19.57 2.49 14.52
C ASN A 175 18.27 2.11 15.26
N SER A 176 17.24 1.66 14.55
CA SER A 176 15.90 1.33 15.06
C SER A 176 15.43 0.00 14.46
N ILE A 177 16.09 -1.07 14.89
CA ILE A 177 15.93 -2.41 14.32
C ILE A 177 14.66 -3.07 14.84
N ARG A 178 13.98 -3.78 13.95
CA ARG A 178 12.86 -4.65 14.32
C ARG A 178 13.38 -6.06 14.57
N TYR A 179 13.49 -6.39 15.85
CA TYR A 179 13.93 -7.71 16.28
C TYR A 179 12.83 -8.74 16.12
N LYS A 180 13.17 -9.88 15.50
CA LYS A 180 12.27 -11.03 15.31
C LYS A 180 10.84 -10.65 14.88
N PRO A 181 10.67 -9.95 13.76
CA PRO A 181 9.37 -9.49 13.30
C PRO A 181 8.45 -10.64 12.89
N ASN A 182 7.18 -10.31 12.65
CA ASN A 182 6.25 -11.26 12.05
C ASN A 182 6.54 -11.44 10.55
N HIS A 183 5.91 -12.42 9.91
CA HIS A 183 6.00 -12.63 8.45
C HIS A 183 5.48 -11.43 7.63
N ARG A 184 4.91 -10.41 8.25
CA ARG A 184 4.41 -9.19 7.60
C ARG A 184 4.80 -7.98 8.43
N GLU A 185 5.62 -7.12 7.85
CA GLU A 185 6.05 -5.87 8.46
C GLU A 185 5.68 -4.68 7.59
N PHE A 186 5.38 -3.56 8.26
CA PHE A 186 5.05 -2.30 7.63
C PHE A 186 5.96 -1.18 8.14
N PHE A 187 6.55 -0.43 7.21
CA PHE A 187 7.38 0.75 7.47
C PHE A 187 6.74 1.99 6.86
N GLU A 188 6.31 2.92 7.69
CA GLU A 188 6.07 4.30 7.28
C GLU A 188 7.38 5.08 7.42
N ILE A 189 7.85 5.69 6.34
CA ILE A 189 9.14 6.39 6.30
C ILE A 189 8.89 7.83 5.87
N ILE A 190 9.22 8.77 6.76
CA ILE A 190 9.14 10.20 6.47
C ILE A 190 10.56 10.72 6.28
N LEU A 191 10.87 11.21 5.08
CA LEU A 191 12.17 11.80 4.79
C LEU A 191 12.17 13.27 5.23
N SER A 192 13.11 13.60 6.13
CA SER A 192 13.43 14.99 6.49
C SER A 192 14.45 15.52 5.49
N ASN A 193 14.25 16.75 5.00
CA ASN A 193 15.21 17.44 4.12
C ASN A 193 16.54 17.71 4.82
#